data_AF-A0A9W7IN55-F1
#
_entry.id   AF-A0A9W7IN55-F1
#
_cell.length_a   1.000
_cell.length_b   1.000
_cell.length_c   1.000
_cell.angle_alpha   90.00
_cell.angle_beta   90.00
_cell.angle_gamma   90.00
#
_symmetry.space_group_name_H-M   'P 1'
#
loop_
_entity.id
_entity.type
_entity.pdbx_description
1 polymer ?
#
loop_
_entity_poly.entity_id
_entity_poly.type
_entity_poly.pdbx_seq_one_letter_code
_entity_poly.pdbx_strand_id
1 'polypeptide(L)'
;MVGPCFISFFLFLNLLPFFQTLEASHCSINGLPLVRNIAELPQDNYGRGGLSHITVAGSLLHGLKEVEVWLQTFAPGSRTPIHRHSCEEVFVVLKGSGTLYLASSSHKSPGKPEEHFIFSNSTFHIPVNDVHQVWNTNEHEDLQVLVIISRPPIKVFIYEDWSMPHTAAKLKFPYYWDEQCFQESQHDEL
;
A
#
# COMPACT_ATOMS: atom_id res chain seq x y z
N MET A 1 -38.63 61.59 37.90
CA MET A 1 -37.78 61.44 36.71
C MET A 1 -36.50 60.76 37.16
N VAL A 2 -36.36 59.45 36.91
CA VAL A 2 -35.22 58.63 37.32
C VAL A 2 -34.53 58.18 36.05
N GLY A 3 -33.26 58.56 35.86
CA GLY A 3 -32.45 58.21 34.68
C GLY A 3 -31.79 56.83 34.82
N PRO A 4 -31.47 56.13 33.72
CA PRO A 4 -30.86 54.82 33.79
C PRO A 4 -29.33 54.92 33.95
N CYS A 5 -28.80 54.13 34.88
CA CYS A 5 -27.38 53.93 35.12
C CYS A 5 -26.88 52.79 34.22
N PHE A 6 -25.97 53.08 33.29
CA PHE A 6 -25.32 52.08 32.45
C PHE A 6 -24.19 51.39 33.24
N ILE A 7 -24.31 50.09 33.48
CA ILE A 7 -23.23 49.25 34.00
C ILE A 7 -22.55 48.57 32.81
N SER A 8 -21.30 48.95 32.53
CA SER A 8 -20.45 48.33 31.52
C SER A 8 -19.80 47.07 32.09
N PHE A 9 -20.05 45.91 31.49
CA PHE A 9 -19.44 44.64 31.87
C PHE A 9 -18.22 44.39 30.98
N PHE A 10 -17.00 44.54 31.52
CA PHE A 10 -15.77 44.17 30.82
C PHE A 10 -15.53 42.66 30.96
N LEU A 11 -15.73 41.91 29.88
CA LEU A 11 -15.34 40.50 29.74
C LEU A 11 -13.90 40.42 29.24
N PHE A 12 -12.96 40.04 30.12
CA PHE A 12 -11.60 39.65 29.73
C PHE A 12 -11.62 38.21 29.19
N LEU A 13 -11.59 38.03 27.87
CA LEU A 13 -11.30 36.74 27.25
C LEU A 13 -9.79 36.45 27.33
N ASN A 14 -9.42 35.40 28.06
CA ASN A 14 -8.09 34.82 28.02
C ASN A 14 -7.89 34.12 26.66
N LEU A 15 -7.06 34.70 25.80
CA LEU A 15 -6.58 34.08 24.55
C LEU A 15 -5.37 33.19 24.88
N LEU A 16 -5.61 31.89 25.03
CA LEU A 16 -4.54 30.88 25.00
C LEU A 16 -4.10 30.69 23.54
N PRO A 17 -2.81 30.83 23.20
CA PRO A 17 -2.34 30.51 21.86
C PRO A 17 -2.38 28.98 21.67
N PHE A 18 -3.32 28.51 20.86
CA PHE A 18 -3.26 27.18 20.25
C PHE A 18 -2.05 27.17 19.31
N PHE A 19 -0.97 26.50 19.70
CA PHE A 19 0.08 26.12 18.76
C PHE A 19 -0.49 25.02 17.87
N GLN A 20 -0.99 25.39 16.70
CA GLN A 20 -1.22 24.43 15.62
C GLN A 20 0.16 24.05 15.09
N THR A 21 0.64 22.85 15.43
CA THR A 21 1.70 22.21 14.65
C THR A 21 1.11 21.93 13.28
N LEU A 22 1.55 22.66 12.26
CA LEU A 22 1.33 22.24 10.88
C LEU A 22 2.08 20.91 10.74
N GLU A 23 1.38 19.78 10.84
CA GLU A 23 1.94 18.55 10.31
C GLU A 23 2.11 18.78 8.82
N ALA A 24 3.37 18.79 8.36
CA ALA A 24 3.65 18.72 6.94
C ALA A 24 2.91 17.49 6.39
N SER A 25 2.24 17.62 5.25
CA SER A 25 1.51 16.48 4.69
C SER A 25 2.50 15.34 4.48
N HIS A 26 2.17 14.19 5.09
CA HIS A 26 2.97 12.97 5.01
C HIS A 26 3.26 12.56 3.56
N CYS A 27 2.40 12.99 2.64
CA CYS A 27 2.45 12.69 1.22
C CYS A 27 3.04 13.81 0.34
N SER A 28 3.62 14.87 0.93
CA SER A 28 4.29 15.92 0.15
C SER A 28 5.54 15.38 -0.53
N ILE A 29 5.58 15.45 -1.86
CA ILE A 29 6.76 15.07 -2.64
C ILE A 29 7.82 16.17 -2.73
N ASN A 30 7.50 17.38 -2.25
CA ASN A 30 8.42 18.53 -2.30
C ASN A 30 9.39 18.50 -1.12
N GLY A 31 10.69 18.62 -1.40
CA GLY A 31 11.73 18.70 -0.37
C GLY A 31 12.10 17.36 0.28
N LEU A 32 11.72 16.24 -0.34
CA LEU A 32 12.11 14.91 0.14
C LEU A 32 13.64 14.73 0.11
N PRO A 33 14.24 14.11 1.15
CA PRO A 33 15.66 13.82 1.17
C PRO A 33 16.03 12.80 0.08
N LEU A 34 17.16 13.04 -0.58
CA LEU A 34 17.69 12.16 -1.63
C LEU A 34 18.01 10.75 -1.11
N VAL A 35 18.59 10.67 0.08
CA VAL A 35 18.90 9.41 0.77
C VAL A 35 17.94 9.26 1.95
N ARG A 36 17.30 8.09 2.07
CA ARG A 36 16.35 7.77 3.12
C ARG A 36 16.76 6.49 3.82
N ASN A 37 16.63 6.47 5.15
CA ASN A 37 16.81 5.27 5.94
C ASN A 37 15.52 4.45 5.92
N ILE A 38 15.53 3.25 5.33
CA ILE A 38 14.34 2.39 5.23
C ILE A 38 13.76 2.05 6.60
N ALA A 39 14.61 1.93 7.63
CA ALA A 39 14.17 1.62 8.99
C ALA A 39 13.37 2.76 9.66
N GLU A 40 13.41 3.96 9.09
CA GLU A 40 12.67 5.14 9.56
C GLU A 40 11.40 5.40 8.73
N LEU A 41 11.17 4.65 7.65
CA LEU A 41 9.96 4.77 6.85
C LEU A 41 8.76 4.15 7.59
N PRO A 42 7.55 4.74 7.45
CA PRO A 42 6.35 4.20 8.05
C PRO A 42 6.08 2.76 7.58
N GLN A 43 5.68 1.93 8.53
CA GLN A 43 5.28 0.54 8.31
C GLN A 43 3.88 0.32 8.86
N ASP A 44 3.01 -0.30 8.07
CA ASP A 44 1.65 -0.64 8.49
C ASP A 44 1.22 -2.01 7.92
N ASN A 45 0.17 -2.60 8.50
CA ASN A 45 -0.49 -3.79 7.95
C ASN A 45 -1.72 -3.44 7.09
N TYR A 46 -2.19 -2.19 7.12
CA TYR A 46 -3.34 -1.65 6.42
C TYR A 46 -4.62 -2.49 6.61
N GLY A 47 -4.82 -2.97 7.84
CA GLY A 47 -5.95 -3.83 8.21
C GLY A 47 -5.82 -5.29 7.75
N ARG A 48 -4.67 -5.69 7.18
CA ARG A 48 -4.42 -7.06 6.71
C ARG A 48 -3.56 -7.82 7.71
N GLY A 49 -4.21 -8.64 8.53
CA GLY A 49 -3.51 -9.48 9.51
C GLY A 49 -2.39 -10.32 8.88
N GLY A 50 -1.21 -10.29 9.51
CA GLY A 50 -0.02 -11.00 9.04
C GLY A 50 0.79 -10.27 7.95
N LEU A 51 0.35 -9.12 7.47
CA LEU A 51 1.14 -8.26 6.59
C LEU A 51 1.90 -7.22 7.41
N SER A 52 3.12 -6.92 6.97
CA SER A 52 3.83 -5.67 7.23
C SER A 52 4.29 -5.10 5.90
N HIS A 53 4.02 -3.83 5.63
CA HIS A 53 4.30 -3.17 4.36
C HIS A 53 5.00 -1.83 4.58
N ILE A 54 6.03 -1.58 3.76
CA ILE A 54 6.69 -0.28 3.59
C ILE A 54 6.79 0.03 2.10
N THR A 55 6.30 1.20 1.67
CA THR A 55 6.65 1.75 0.36
C THR A 55 8.03 2.40 0.44
N VAL A 56 9.06 1.72 -0.06
CA VAL A 56 10.47 2.15 0.00
C VAL A 56 10.73 3.33 -0.93
N ALA A 57 10.17 3.27 -2.14
CA ALA A 57 10.20 4.35 -3.11
C ALA A 57 8.97 4.20 -4.01
N GLY A 58 8.07 5.19 -4.03
CA GLY A 58 6.78 5.04 -4.69
C GLY A 58 6.25 6.33 -5.31
N SER A 59 5.17 6.20 -6.07
CA SER A 59 4.66 7.28 -6.89
C SER A 59 4.04 8.39 -6.07
N LEU A 60 3.10 8.04 -5.19
CA LEU A 60 2.40 9.03 -4.37
C LEU A 60 3.28 9.57 -3.24
N LEU A 61 4.05 8.71 -2.60
CA LEU A 61 4.89 9.10 -1.46
C LEU A 61 6.20 9.77 -1.85
N HIS A 62 6.74 9.47 -3.03
CA HIS A 62 8.10 9.89 -3.40
C HIS A 62 8.23 10.43 -4.83
N GLY A 63 7.13 10.56 -5.58
CA GLY A 63 7.11 11.16 -6.91
C GLY A 63 7.64 10.28 -8.05
N LEU A 64 7.85 8.97 -7.81
CA LEU A 64 8.28 8.06 -8.88
C LEU A 64 7.19 7.88 -9.94
N LYS A 65 7.59 7.71 -11.21
CA LYS A 65 6.65 7.65 -12.35
C LYS A 65 6.67 6.34 -13.10
N GLU A 66 7.74 5.58 -12.98
CA GLU A 66 8.02 4.43 -13.85
C GLU A 66 8.11 3.12 -13.06
N VAL A 67 8.73 3.16 -11.88
CA VAL A 67 8.88 2.03 -10.97
C VAL A 67 8.49 2.39 -9.55
N GLU A 68 8.04 1.41 -8.78
CA GLU A 68 7.77 1.54 -7.34
C GLU A 68 8.25 0.29 -6.62
N VAL A 69 8.75 0.49 -5.40
CA VAL A 69 9.44 -0.53 -4.61
C VAL A 69 8.79 -0.65 -3.24
N TRP A 70 8.44 -1.89 -2.86
CA TRP A 70 7.91 -2.23 -1.56
C TRP A 70 8.81 -3.21 -0.82
N LEU A 71 8.87 -3.07 0.50
CA LEU A 71 9.35 -4.11 1.39
C LEU A 71 8.13 -4.68 2.11
N GLN A 72 7.89 -5.98 1.94
CA GLN A 72 6.75 -6.66 2.55
C GLN A 72 7.21 -7.86 3.36
N THR A 73 6.59 -8.05 4.51
CA THR A 73 6.77 -9.24 5.35
C THR A 73 5.41 -9.90 5.57
N PHE A 74 5.37 -11.21 5.37
CA PHE A 74 4.20 -12.06 5.53
C PHE A 74 4.45 -13.04 6.68
N ALA A 75 3.67 -12.95 7.74
CA ALA A 75 3.68 -13.91 8.85
C ALA A 75 3.28 -15.32 8.37
N PRO A 76 3.64 -16.39 9.10
CA PRO A 76 3.23 -17.76 8.80
C PRO A 76 1.74 -17.88 8.48
N GLY A 77 1.41 -18.53 7.36
CA GLY A 77 0.04 -18.75 6.91
C GLY A 77 -0.64 -17.53 6.24
N SER A 78 -0.03 -16.35 6.28
CA SER A 78 -0.58 -15.14 5.63
C SER A 78 -0.33 -15.12 4.12
N ARG A 79 -1.22 -14.46 3.38
CA ARG A 79 -1.23 -14.46 1.91
C ARG A 79 -1.74 -13.15 1.32
N THR A 80 -1.37 -12.90 0.08
CA THR A 80 -2.05 -11.88 -0.74
C THR A 80 -3.47 -12.35 -1.09
N PRO A 81 -4.37 -11.45 -1.48
CA PRO A 81 -5.54 -11.85 -2.25
C PRO A 81 -5.12 -12.57 -3.53
N ILE A 82 -6.04 -13.31 -4.15
CA ILE A 82 -5.89 -13.73 -5.54
C ILE A 82 -6.13 -12.48 -6.39
N HIS A 83 -5.17 -12.08 -7.21
CA HIS A 83 -5.26 -10.80 -7.90
C HIS A 83 -4.48 -10.75 -9.21
N ARG A 84 -4.73 -9.69 -10.00
CA ARG A 84 -3.94 -9.30 -11.17
C ARG A 84 -3.74 -7.79 -11.24
N HIS A 85 -2.78 -7.34 -12.03
CA HIS A 85 -2.54 -5.94 -12.37
C HIS A 85 -1.87 -5.81 -13.75
N SER A 86 -2.06 -4.65 -14.40
CA SER A 86 -1.54 -4.36 -15.74
C SER A 86 -0.16 -3.70 -15.73
N CYS A 87 0.75 -4.29 -14.95
CA CYS A 87 2.16 -3.91 -14.86
C CYS A 87 3.03 -5.15 -14.67
N GLU A 88 4.31 -5.02 -15.00
CA GLU A 88 5.33 -5.99 -14.58
C GLU A 88 5.50 -5.87 -13.05
N GLU A 89 5.69 -7.02 -12.39
CA GLU A 89 6.01 -7.11 -10.96
C GLU A 89 7.10 -8.16 -10.76
N VAL A 90 8.15 -7.78 -10.03
CA VAL A 90 9.31 -8.63 -9.72
C VAL A 90 9.45 -8.75 -8.22
N PHE A 91 9.62 -9.97 -7.74
CA PHE A 91 9.89 -10.28 -6.35
C PHE A 91 11.33 -10.74 -6.16
N VAL A 92 11.94 -10.30 -5.06
CA VAL A 92 13.20 -10.84 -4.55
C VAL A 92 12.94 -11.32 -3.13
N VAL A 93 13.09 -12.63 -2.89
CA VAL A 93 12.88 -13.21 -1.56
C VAL A 93 14.11 -12.96 -0.70
N LEU A 94 13.97 -12.11 0.31
CA LEU A 94 15.06 -11.73 1.21
C LEU A 94 15.24 -12.73 2.36
N LYS A 95 14.12 -13.21 2.91
CA LYS A 95 14.08 -14.17 4.02
C LYS A 95 12.88 -15.08 3.89
N GLY A 96 13.01 -16.27 4.48
CA GLY A 96 11.95 -17.25 4.56
C GLY A 96 11.69 -18.00 3.25
N SER A 97 10.50 -18.59 3.19
CA SER A 97 10.04 -19.43 2.08
C SER A 97 8.51 -19.39 1.98
N GLY A 98 7.96 -19.85 0.86
CA GLY A 98 6.53 -19.83 0.61
C GLY A 98 6.16 -20.49 -0.71
N THR A 99 4.95 -20.25 -1.17
CA THR A 99 4.45 -20.75 -2.45
C THR A 99 3.83 -19.60 -3.25
N LEU A 100 4.25 -19.47 -4.52
CA LEU A 100 3.59 -18.67 -5.54
C LEU A 100 2.55 -19.54 -6.25
N TYR A 101 1.31 -19.09 -6.26
CA TYR A 101 0.24 -19.65 -7.08
C TYR A 101 0.09 -18.76 -8.31
N LEU A 102 0.18 -19.32 -9.52
CA LEU A 102 0.16 -18.57 -10.77
C LEU A 102 -0.79 -19.21 -11.78
N ALA A 103 -1.63 -18.40 -12.41
CA ALA A 103 -2.53 -18.81 -13.48
C ALA A 103 -2.51 -17.79 -14.63
N SER A 104 -2.52 -18.28 -15.86
CA SER A 104 -2.54 -17.45 -17.04
C SER A 104 -3.86 -16.67 -17.19
N SER A 105 -3.76 -15.46 -17.71
CA SER A 105 -4.89 -14.61 -18.08
C SER A 105 -5.54 -14.95 -19.43
N SER A 106 -5.11 -16.03 -20.10
CA SER A 106 -5.60 -16.40 -21.45
C SER A 106 -7.02 -16.98 -21.49
N HIS A 107 -7.54 -17.46 -20.35
CA HIS A 107 -8.85 -18.09 -20.26
C HIS A 107 -9.93 -17.08 -19.82
N LYS A 108 -11.17 -17.53 -19.60
CA LYS A 108 -12.25 -16.65 -19.10
C LYS A 108 -12.14 -16.39 -17.59
N SER A 109 -11.51 -17.31 -16.87
CA SER A 109 -11.23 -17.30 -15.45
C SER A 109 -9.84 -17.91 -15.22
N PRO A 110 -9.21 -17.67 -14.06
CA PRO A 110 -7.86 -18.18 -13.77
C PRO A 110 -7.77 -19.71 -13.90
N GLY A 111 -8.74 -20.44 -13.34
CA GLY A 111 -8.69 -21.90 -13.24
C GLY A 111 -7.70 -22.35 -12.16
N LYS A 112 -7.35 -23.65 -12.17
CA LYS A 112 -6.40 -24.20 -11.18
C LYS A 112 -5.02 -23.54 -11.38
N PRO A 113 -4.44 -22.91 -10.35
CA PRO A 113 -3.10 -22.33 -10.45
C PRO A 113 -2.02 -23.40 -10.48
N GLU A 114 -0.90 -23.07 -11.10
CA GLU A 114 0.38 -23.73 -10.88
C GLU A 114 0.99 -23.28 -9.55
N GLU A 115 1.67 -24.20 -8.87
CA GLU A 115 2.28 -23.97 -7.57
C GLU A 115 3.80 -24.00 -7.71
N HIS A 116 4.45 -22.90 -7.33
CA HIS A 116 5.88 -22.71 -7.43
C HIS A 116 6.46 -22.41 -6.05
N PHE A 117 7.34 -23.27 -5.57
CA PHE A 117 8.02 -23.05 -4.29
C PHE A 117 9.01 -21.89 -4.41
N ILE A 118 8.95 -20.95 -3.48
CA ILE A 118 9.84 -19.79 -3.39
C ILE A 118 10.63 -19.84 -2.08
N PHE A 119 11.88 -19.41 -2.13
CA PHE A 119 12.80 -19.50 -1.00
C PHE A 119 13.80 -18.33 -1.00
N SER A 120 14.47 -18.12 0.13
CA SER A 120 15.45 -17.03 0.28
C SER A 120 16.49 -17.01 -0.85
N ASN A 121 16.80 -15.81 -1.35
CA ASN A 121 17.70 -15.56 -2.49
C ASN A 121 17.17 -16.06 -3.85
N SER A 122 15.87 -16.38 -3.96
CA SER A 122 15.20 -16.58 -5.24
C SER A 122 14.55 -15.29 -5.74
N THR A 123 14.31 -15.24 -7.06
CA THR A 123 13.55 -14.17 -7.71
C THR A 123 12.56 -14.77 -8.70
N PHE A 124 11.43 -14.10 -8.86
CA PHE A 124 10.43 -14.43 -9.86
C PHE A 124 9.77 -13.15 -10.35
N HIS A 125 9.25 -13.19 -11.58
CA HIS A 125 8.47 -12.11 -12.15
C HIS A 125 7.06 -12.63 -12.46
N ILE A 126 6.07 -11.77 -12.25
CA ILE A 126 4.68 -12.03 -12.63
C ILE A 126 4.48 -11.47 -14.04
N PRO A 127 4.11 -12.29 -15.04
CA PRO A 127 3.74 -11.80 -16.36
C PRO A 127 2.56 -10.81 -16.25
N VAL A 128 2.59 -9.77 -17.07
CA VAL A 128 1.57 -8.72 -17.04
C VAL A 128 0.15 -9.31 -17.13
N ASN A 129 -0.73 -8.89 -16.23
CA ASN A 129 -2.12 -9.34 -16.08
C ASN A 129 -2.36 -10.79 -15.65
N ASP A 130 -1.32 -11.61 -15.45
CA ASP A 130 -1.52 -12.96 -14.93
C ASP A 130 -2.01 -12.95 -13.48
N VAL A 131 -2.82 -13.94 -13.16
CA VAL A 131 -3.53 -14.03 -11.89
C VAL A 131 -2.67 -14.82 -10.92
N HIS A 132 -2.41 -14.25 -9.76
CA HIS A 132 -1.49 -14.86 -8.83
C HIS A 132 -1.84 -14.60 -7.37
N GLN A 133 -1.23 -15.39 -6.51
CA GLN A 133 -1.25 -15.25 -5.05
C GLN A 133 0.11 -15.66 -4.49
N VAL A 134 0.67 -14.82 -3.64
CA VAL A 134 1.85 -15.16 -2.84
C VAL A 134 1.38 -15.56 -1.44
N TRP A 135 1.78 -16.75 -1.01
CA TRP A 135 1.42 -17.30 0.29
C TRP A 135 2.68 -17.71 1.05
N ASN A 136 2.86 -17.18 2.26
CA ASN A 136 3.78 -17.78 3.22
C ASN A 136 3.22 -19.12 3.73
N THR A 137 3.57 -20.20 3.03
CA THR A 137 3.23 -21.58 3.39
C THR A 137 4.19 -22.17 4.44
N ASN A 138 5.22 -21.43 4.87
CA ASN A 138 6.06 -21.84 5.98
C ASN A 138 5.34 -21.57 7.30
N GLU A 139 5.34 -22.56 8.20
CA GLU A 139 4.61 -22.50 9.47
C GLU A 139 5.40 -21.85 10.61
N HIS A 140 6.68 -21.54 10.40
CA HIS A 140 7.62 -21.19 11.47
C HIS A 140 8.38 -19.88 11.26
N GLU A 141 8.51 -19.42 10.01
CA GLU A 141 9.29 -18.22 9.69
C GLU A 141 8.49 -17.21 8.85
N ASP A 142 8.81 -15.94 9.02
CA ASP A 142 8.27 -14.89 8.16
C ASP A 142 8.87 -14.97 6.76
N LEU A 143 8.03 -14.71 5.75
CA LEU A 143 8.46 -14.50 4.37
C LEU A 143 8.65 -13.00 4.14
N GLN A 144 9.89 -12.57 3.89
CA GLN A 144 10.21 -11.18 3.58
C GLN A 144 10.62 -11.04 2.12
N VAL A 145 9.99 -10.11 1.41
CA VAL A 145 10.20 -9.87 -0.02
C VAL A 145 10.40 -8.39 -0.32
N LEU A 146 11.30 -8.12 -1.26
CA LEU A 146 11.32 -6.85 -1.98
C LEU A 146 10.47 -7.02 -3.24
N VAL A 147 9.53 -6.10 -3.47
CA VAL A 147 8.62 -6.13 -4.63
C VAL A 147 8.88 -4.88 -5.45
N ILE A 148 9.02 -5.04 -6.77
CA ILE A 148 9.23 -3.94 -7.70
C ILE A 148 8.15 -4.02 -8.77
N ILE A 149 7.36 -2.96 -8.91
CA ILE A 149 6.35 -2.85 -9.97
C ILE A 149 6.75 -1.79 -10.98
N SER A 150 6.28 -1.94 -12.22
CA SER A 150 6.24 -0.86 -13.20
C SER A 150 4.90 -0.10 -13.15
N ARG A 151 4.84 1.08 -13.78
CA ARG A 151 3.61 1.88 -13.99
C ARG A 151 2.82 2.18 -12.69
N PRO A 152 3.49 2.67 -11.63
CA PRO A 152 2.84 2.95 -10.36
C PRO A 152 1.84 4.12 -10.44
N PRO A 153 0.99 4.34 -9.42
CA PRO A 153 0.69 3.42 -8.31
C PRO A 153 -0.01 2.15 -8.80
N ILE A 154 -0.05 1.07 -8.02
CA ILE A 154 -0.64 -0.20 -8.49
C ILE A 154 -2.17 -0.11 -8.69
N LYS A 155 -2.69 -0.77 -9.73
CA LYS A 155 -4.14 -0.95 -9.96
C LYS A 155 -4.48 -2.44 -9.88
N VAL A 156 -5.08 -2.87 -8.77
CA VAL A 156 -5.25 -4.28 -8.44
C VAL A 156 -6.68 -4.74 -8.71
N PHE A 157 -6.86 -5.81 -9.48
CA PHE A 157 -8.13 -6.51 -9.61
C PHE A 157 -8.13 -7.76 -8.72
N ILE A 158 -9.01 -7.80 -7.74
CA ILE A 158 -9.10 -8.87 -6.74
C ILE A 158 -10.16 -9.90 -7.15
N TYR A 159 -9.83 -11.18 -6.96
CA TYR A 159 -10.72 -12.31 -7.16
C TYR A 159 -11.16 -12.90 -5.82
N GLU A 160 -12.39 -13.37 -5.77
CA GLU A 160 -12.92 -14.11 -4.61
C GLU A 160 -12.38 -15.54 -4.56
N ASP A 161 -12.23 -16.18 -5.72
CA ASP A 161 -11.63 -17.49 -5.90
C ASP A 161 -11.02 -17.66 -7.31
N TRP A 162 -10.33 -18.78 -7.53
CA TRP A 162 -9.67 -19.11 -8.80
C TRP A 162 -10.64 -19.43 -9.96
N SER A 163 -11.93 -19.63 -9.69
CA SER A 163 -12.96 -19.88 -10.71
C SER A 163 -13.68 -18.61 -11.17
N MET A 164 -13.55 -17.52 -10.42
CA MET A 164 -14.17 -16.23 -10.71
C MET A 164 -13.74 -15.73 -12.12
N PRO A 165 -14.68 -15.36 -12.99
CA PRO A 165 -14.37 -14.79 -14.29
C PRO A 165 -13.53 -13.51 -14.19
N HIS A 166 -12.58 -13.31 -15.12
CA HIS A 166 -11.73 -12.11 -15.13
C HIS A 166 -12.55 -10.81 -15.20
N THR A 167 -13.70 -10.84 -15.86
CA THR A 167 -14.64 -9.72 -15.99
C THR A 167 -15.37 -9.37 -14.69
N ALA A 168 -15.41 -10.29 -13.72
CA ALA A 168 -16.07 -10.09 -12.43
C ALA A 168 -15.09 -9.62 -11.33
N ALA A 169 -13.78 -9.73 -11.56
CA ALA A 169 -12.75 -9.29 -10.62
C ALA A 169 -12.93 -7.80 -10.27
N LYS A 170 -12.81 -7.47 -8.99
CA LYS A 170 -13.13 -6.13 -8.46
C LYS A 170 -11.87 -5.28 -8.42
N LEU A 171 -11.89 -4.12 -9.07
CA LEU A 171 -10.80 -3.15 -8.98
C LEU A 171 -10.74 -2.57 -7.56
N LYS A 172 -9.56 -2.63 -6.94
CA LYS A 172 -9.21 -1.90 -5.72
C LYS A 172 -8.15 -0.85 -6.09
N PHE A 173 -8.60 0.39 -6.26
CA PHE A 173 -7.77 1.56 -6.52
C PHE A 173 -8.35 2.81 -5.83
N PRO A 174 -7.56 3.60 -5.09
CA PRO A 174 -6.19 3.31 -4.65
C PRO A 174 -6.12 2.00 -3.84
N TYR A 175 -4.96 1.35 -3.87
CA TYR A 175 -4.72 0.20 -3.01
C TYR A 175 -4.45 0.67 -1.57
N TYR A 176 -4.56 -0.22 -0.59
CA TYR A 176 -4.67 0.19 0.82
C TYR A 176 -3.55 1.13 1.31
N TRP A 177 -2.31 0.92 0.85
CA TRP A 177 -1.16 1.75 1.23
C TRP A 177 -1.07 3.09 0.50
N ASP A 178 -1.90 3.31 -0.51
CA ASP A 178 -1.97 4.54 -1.29
C ASP A 178 -3.18 5.42 -0.92
N GLU A 179 -4.13 4.91 -0.11
CA GLU A 179 -5.42 5.56 0.16
C GLU A 179 -5.27 6.98 0.72
N GLN A 180 -4.41 7.15 1.73
CA GLN A 180 -4.21 8.44 2.38
C GLN A 180 -3.63 9.48 1.41
N CYS A 181 -2.53 9.14 0.72
CA CYS A 181 -1.86 10.07 -0.18
C CYS A 181 -2.67 10.38 -1.43
N PHE A 182 -3.47 9.42 -1.90
CA PHE A 182 -4.36 9.65 -3.01
C PHE A 182 -5.45 10.68 -2.67
N GLN A 183 -6.03 10.61 -1.47
CA GLN A 183 -7.01 11.59 -1.00
C GLN A 183 -6.40 13.00 -0.87
N GLU A 184 -5.23 13.11 -0.23
CA GLU A 184 -4.52 14.40 -0.07
C GLU A 184 -4.20 15.04 -1.43
N SER A 185 -3.75 14.26 -2.42
CA SER A 185 -3.45 14.79 -3.76
C SER A 185 -4.64 15.38 -4.51
N GLN A 186 -5.86 14.89 -4.27
CA GLN A 186 -7.07 15.44 -4.89
C GLN A 186 -7.49 16.77 -4.27
N HIS A 187 -7.11 17.03 -3.03
CA HIS A 187 -7.43 18.28 -2.34
C HIS A 187 -6.55 19.44 -2.80
N ASP A 188 -5.32 19.18 -3.22
CA ASP A 188 -4.38 20.21 -3.71
C ASP A 188 -4.70 20.71 -5.14
N GLU A 189 -5.55 20.01 -5.89
CA GLU A 189 -5.95 20.37 -7.27
C GLU A 189 -7.25 21.20 -7.37
N LEU A 190 -7.92 21.49 -6.24
CA LEU A 190 -9.16 22.28 -6.16
C LEU A 190 -8.92 23.70 -5.63
#